data_AF-A0A3B9P0J8-F1
#
_entry.id   AF-A0A3B9P0J8-F1
#
_cell.length_a   1.000
_cell.length_b   1.000
_cell.length_c   1.000
_cell.angle_alpha   90.00
_cell.angle_beta   90.00
_cell.angle_gamma   90.00
#
_symmetry.space_group_name_H-M   'P 1'
#
loop_
_entity.id
_entity.type
_entity.pdbx_description
1 polymer ?
#
loop_
_entity_poly.entity_id
_entity_poly.type
_entity_poly.pdbx_seq_one_letter_code
_entity_poly.pdbx_strand_id
1 'polypeptide(L)'
;MIRERLANALVRSQRQGLSVALLFVDLDGFKLINDTYGHEAGDALLEAVAARLIEEVRPGDTVARLAGDEFVILCEQLEQPASISALAERINVALRQPVAYGDVSLFVTGSIGIAVGHGTTHSADDMLRSADSAMYAVKEKGRDGWQFFSDSLEEKVRQRLSVTQGLRLAIERNELTCRFQPIVAADSRRIVGAELLLRWHPAAGDISPVVFIPIAEMTGSIVPIGTWVFRQGCLAEVDWRQRWGERAPSYISVNVSTRQLSEENLADEFAAILKETGADPSRILIEITETSLMADVESNLRVLRRLAQLGLRVAVDDFGTGYSSLAQLQRMPVSVLKIDKAFVDGVGKQTESRVVIRAIIGLGHALGLKLVAEGVEDEAQLMELRANGCDFIQGYLFFRPLEAQAFVENFERQLLQGRPEVSAPLFFLLYVSEAGRSMSGEEIAEILRSSRKNNQALGITGCLLYQDGCFMQMLEGKREAVLSLVERVERDPRHRNARIVVQGDAQRRVFMDWSMGYRDMSKLEAEPDFGDWRKRTISFLELAEDARTCYAYITAFKHAVSIDRQ
;
A
#
# COMPACT_ATOMS: atom_id res chain seq x y z
N MET A 1 5.50 50.65 -11.28
CA MET A 1 6.66 51.09 -10.47
C MET A 1 7.66 49.94 -10.21
N ILE A 2 7.28 48.82 -9.61
CA ILE A 2 8.25 47.74 -9.33
C ILE A 2 8.82 47.05 -10.59
N ARG A 3 7.97 46.82 -11.61
CA ARG A 3 8.40 46.24 -12.90
C ARG A 3 9.49 47.07 -13.58
N GLU A 4 9.38 48.40 -13.49
CA GLU A 4 10.36 49.33 -14.01
C GLU A 4 11.66 49.32 -13.18
N ARG A 5 11.56 49.25 -11.85
CA ARG A 5 12.73 49.08 -10.97
C ARG A 5 13.47 47.76 -11.25
N LEU A 6 12.74 46.67 -11.42
CA LEU A 6 13.30 45.36 -11.78
C LEU A 6 13.97 45.38 -13.17
N ALA A 7 13.34 46.00 -14.17
CA ALA A 7 13.96 46.19 -15.48
C ALA A 7 15.27 46.99 -15.38
N ASN A 8 15.28 48.08 -14.60
CA ASN A 8 16.48 48.89 -14.36
C ASN A 8 17.57 48.11 -13.59
N ALA A 9 17.18 47.28 -12.61
CA ALA A 9 18.10 46.41 -11.87
C ALA A 9 18.74 45.36 -12.79
N LEU A 10 17.98 44.77 -13.70
CA LEU A 10 18.50 43.82 -14.69
C LEU A 10 19.49 44.50 -15.65
N VAL A 11 19.22 45.72 -16.10
CA VAL A 11 20.18 46.50 -16.91
C VAL A 11 21.47 46.78 -16.15
N ARG A 12 21.39 47.09 -14.84
CA ARG A 12 22.59 47.25 -13.99
C ARG A 12 23.36 45.94 -13.82
N SER A 13 22.65 44.86 -13.54
CA SER A 13 23.18 43.50 -13.43
C SER A 13 23.99 43.11 -14.66
N GLN A 14 23.48 43.36 -15.86
CA GLN A 14 24.19 43.10 -17.12
C GLN A 14 25.55 43.83 -17.21
N ARG A 15 25.64 45.05 -16.67
CA ARG A 15 26.89 45.84 -16.70
C ARG A 15 27.89 45.40 -15.63
N GLN A 16 27.41 44.95 -14.48
CA GLN A 16 28.23 44.63 -13.31
C GLN A 16 28.58 43.13 -13.22
N GLY A 17 27.89 42.27 -13.97
CA GLY A 17 28.05 40.82 -13.89
C GLY A 17 27.49 40.20 -12.60
N LEU A 18 26.66 40.94 -11.86
CA LEU A 18 26.04 40.50 -10.60
C LEU A 18 24.60 40.08 -10.83
N SER A 19 24.10 39.13 -10.05
CA SER A 19 22.71 38.66 -10.15
C SER A 19 21.72 39.57 -9.44
N VAL A 20 20.44 39.41 -9.79
CA VAL A 20 19.28 40.02 -9.14
C VAL A 20 18.38 38.90 -8.61
N ALA A 21 17.79 39.07 -7.43
CA ALA A 21 16.74 38.18 -6.96
C ALA A 21 15.43 38.94 -6.77
N LEU A 22 14.34 38.23 -7.04
CA LEU A 22 12.99 38.67 -6.78
C LEU A 22 12.32 37.65 -5.87
N LEU A 23 11.87 38.10 -4.70
CA LEU A 23 11.03 37.31 -3.81
C LEU A 23 9.59 37.76 -4.01
N PHE A 24 8.70 36.82 -4.25
CA PHE A 24 7.26 37.03 -4.30
C PHE A 24 6.65 36.45 -3.02
N VAL A 25 5.98 37.28 -2.24
CA VAL A 25 5.44 36.95 -0.91
C VAL A 25 3.93 37.08 -0.96
N ASP A 26 3.22 36.03 -0.58
CA ASP A 26 1.77 36.05 -0.46
C ASP A 26 1.36 35.62 0.96
N LEU A 27 0.41 36.36 1.54
CA LEU A 27 -0.03 36.12 2.92
C LEU A 27 -1.09 35.02 2.99
N ASP A 28 -0.74 33.94 3.68
CA ASP A 28 -1.61 32.79 3.81
C ASP A 28 -2.83 33.09 4.69
N GLY A 29 -4.03 32.87 4.15
CA GLY A 29 -5.27 33.00 4.92
C GLY A 29 -5.70 34.45 5.17
N PHE A 30 -5.13 35.44 4.47
CA PHE A 30 -5.51 36.85 4.62
C PHE A 30 -7.01 37.11 4.46
N LYS A 31 -7.65 36.42 3.51
CA LYS A 31 -9.10 36.53 3.31
C LYS A 31 -9.89 36.13 4.56
N LEU A 32 -9.46 35.09 5.27
CA LEU A 32 -10.13 34.66 6.51
C LEU A 32 -10.05 35.73 7.60
N ILE A 33 -8.94 36.48 7.66
CA ILE A 33 -8.81 37.63 8.58
C ILE A 33 -9.84 38.70 8.22
N ASN A 34 -9.96 39.07 6.94
CA ASN A 34 -10.98 40.03 6.50
C ASN A 34 -12.40 39.56 6.80
N ASP A 35 -12.70 38.29 6.52
CA ASP A 35 -14.04 37.71 6.72
C ASP A 35 -14.40 37.61 8.22
N THR A 36 -13.40 37.47 9.10
CA THR A 36 -13.61 37.28 10.55
C THR A 36 -13.57 38.58 11.35
N TYR A 37 -12.61 39.47 11.05
CA TYR A 37 -12.31 40.68 11.83
C TYR A 37 -12.58 41.99 11.08
N GLY A 38 -13.02 41.90 9.83
CA GLY A 38 -13.33 43.06 8.98
C GLY A 38 -12.12 43.62 8.24
N HIS A 39 -12.40 44.46 7.23
CA HIS A 39 -11.37 45.01 6.35
C HIS A 39 -10.38 45.95 7.04
N GLU A 40 -10.80 46.69 8.09
CA GLU A 40 -9.89 47.55 8.85
C GLU A 40 -8.78 46.76 9.56
N ALA A 41 -9.11 45.55 10.06
CA ALA A 41 -8.13 44.65 10.65
C ALA A 41 -7.16 44.12 9.58
N GLY A 42 -7.67 43.82 8.37
CA GLY A 42 -6.86 43.45 7.23
C GLY A 42 -5.90 44.55 6.80
N ASP A 43 -6.35 45.81 6.76
CA ASP A 43 -5.50 46.96 6.42
C ASP A 43 -4.39 47.17 7.47
N ALA A 44 -4.72 47.09 8.76
CA ALA A 44 -3.73 47.17 9.83
C ALA A 44 -2.69 46.02 9.75
N LEU A 45 -3.14 44.81 9.40
CA LEU A 45 -2.25 43.67 9.18
C LEU A 45 -1.29 43.94 8.00
N LEU A 46 -1.79 44.47 6.88
CA LEU A 46 -0.98 44.80 5.71
C LEU A 46 0.06 45.88 5.99
N GLU A 47 -0.29 46.88 6.79
CA GLU A 47 0.66 47.91 7.25
C GLU A 47 1.77 47.32 8.13
N ALA A 48 1.40 46.46 9.09
CA ALA A 48 2.37 45.79 9.96
C ALA A 48 3.29 44.84 9.18
N VAL A 49 2.73 44.09 8.22
CA VAL A 49 3.52 43.23 7.32
C VAL A 49 4.47 44.08 6.49
N ALA A 50 4.01 45.17 5.89
CA ALA A 50 4.87 46.05 5.10
C ALA A 50 6.05 46.58 5.93
N ALA A 51 5.81 46.99 7.18
CA ALA A 51 6.86 47.44 8.10
C ALA A 51 7.89 46.33 8.37
N ARG A 52 7.43 45.12 8.69
CA ARG A 52 8.32 43.96 8.93
C ARG A 52 9.17 43.62 7.71
N LEU A 53 8.57 43.60 6.52
CA LEU A 53 9.31 43.33 5.29
C LEU A 53 10.39 44.38 5.03
N ILE A 54 10.12 45.65 5.35
CA ILE A 54 11.09 46.75 5.22
C ILE A 54 12.23 46.59 6.23
N GLU A 55 11.96 46.13 7.45
CA GLU A 55 12.99 45.90 8.48
C GLU A 55 13.93 44.72 8.14
N GLU A 56 13.43 43.70 7.44
CA GLU A 56 14.21 42.50 7.11
C GLU A 56 15.19 42.68 5.94
N VAL A 57 14.92 43.66 5.08
CA VAL A 57 15.73 43.92 3.89
C VAL A 57 16.83 44.94 4.17
N ARG A 58 17.94 44.83 3.43
CA ARG A 58 19.06 45.77 3.57
C ARG A 58 18.79 47.10 2.86
N PRO A 59 19.50 48.19 3.24
CA PRO A 59 19.50 49.43 2.46
C PRO A 59 19.90 49.15 1.00
N GLY A 60 19.04 49.56 0.06
CA GLY A 60 19.23 49.36 -1.38
C GLY A 60 18.28 48.34 -2.00
N ASP A 61 17.74 47.41 -1.21
CA ASP A 61 16.68 46.51 -1.67
C ASP A 61 15.34 47.27 -1.71
N THR A 62 14.40 46.79 -2.51
CA THR A 62 13.08 47.43 -2.67
C THR A 62 11.97 46.47 -2.26
N VAL A 63 11.13 46.89 -1.31
CA VAL A 63 9.85 46.24 -0.99
C VAL A 63 8.72 46.98 -1.72
N ALA A 64 7.81 46.25 -2.35
CA ALA A 64 6.60 46.81 -2.94
C ALA A 64 5.41 45.88 -2.73
N ARG A 65 4.21 46.44 -2.58
CA ARG A 65 2.95 45.70 -2.64
C ARG A 65 2.45 45.70 -4.08
N LEU A 66 2.15 44.53 -4.64
CA LEU A 66 1.64 44.41 -6.01
C LEU A 66 0.13 44.67 -6.05
N ALA A 67 -0.62 43.85 -5.34
CA ALA A 67 -2.07 43.90 -5.22
C ALA A 67 -2.50 43.07 -4.00
N GLY A 68 -3.69 43.31 -3.45
CA GLY A 68 -4.24 42.45 -2.39
C GLY A 68 -3.26 42.19 -1.25
N ASP A 69 -2.99 40.93 -0.97
CA ASP A 69 -2.06 40.38 0.01
C ASP A 69 -0.67 40.03 -0.55
N GLU A 70 -0.38 40.44 -1.77
CA GLU A 70 0.85 40.12 -2.48
C GLU A 70 1.90 41.25 -2.36
N PHE A 71 3.10 40.86 -1.91
CA PHE A 71 4.28 41.70 -1.81
C PHE A 71 5.40 41.14 -2.67
N VAL A 72 6.30 42.01 -3.09
CA VAL A 72 7.52 41.66 -3.80
C VAL A 72 8.72 42.37 -3.21
N ILE A 73 9.84 41.66 -3.16
CA ILE A 73 11.12 42.17 -2.69
C ILE A 73 12.14 41.99 -3.79
N LEU A 74 12.74 43.09 -4.22
CA LEU A 74 13.80 43.14 -5.20
C LEU A 74 15.14 43.33 -4.50
N CYS A 75 16.00 42.32 -4.61
CA CYS A 75 17.37 42.35 -4.10
C CYS A 75 18.34 42.50 -5.27
N GLU A 76 19.08 43.59 -5.29
CA GLU A 76 20.08 43.88 -6.33
C GLU A 76 21.48 43.49 -5.87
N GLN A 77 22.45 43.39 -6.80
CA GLN A 77 23.88 43.18 -6.48
C GLN A 77 24.13 41.92 -5.65
N LEU A 78 23.67 40.77 -6.14
CA LEU A 78 23.90 39.49 -5.49
C LEU A 78 25.18 38.84 -6.01
N GLU A 79 26.11 38.62 -5.09
CA GLU A 79 27.32 37.83 -5.32
C GLU A 79 27.08 36.33 -5.12
N GLN A 80 26.21 35.96 -4.17
CA GLN A 80 25.90 34.56 -3.83
C GLN A 80 24.41 34.33 -3.56
N PRO A 81 23.78 33.34 -4.22
CA PRO A 81 22.36 32.99 -4.01
C PRO A 81 22.01 32.58 -2.57
N ALA A 82 22.95 32.00 -1.81
CA ALA A 82 22.71 31.55 -0.43
C ALA A 82 22.34 32.69 0.54
N SER A 83 22.67 33.93 0.21
CA SER A 83 22.25 35.11 0.98
C SER A 83 20.73 35.34 0.92
N ILE A 84 20.07 34.88 -0.16
CA ILE A 84 18.64 35.07 -0.37
C ILE A 84 17.79 34.04 0.39
N SER A 85 18.24 32.79 0.50
CA SER A 85 17.53 31.81 1.34
C SER A 85 17.51 32.22 2.81
N ALA A 86 18.60 32.80 3.31
CA ALA A 86 18.65 33.34 4.66
C ALA A 86 17.68 34.52 4.85
N LEU A 87 17.55 35.41 3.85
CA LEU A 87 16.55 36.49 3.88
C LEU A 87 15.12 35.94 3.89
N ALA A 88 14.81 34.99 3.01
CA ALA A 88 13.49 34.37 2.94
C ALA A 88 13.09 33.69 4.27
N GLU A 89 14.04 33.00 4.91
CA GLU A 89 13.80 32.40 6.23
C GLU A 89 13.50 33.46 7.30
N ARG A 90 14.27 34.56 7.34
CA ARG A 90 14.00 35.64 8.29
C ARG A 90 12.64 36.30 8.06
N ILE A 91 12.27 36.51 6.80
CA ILE A 91 10.94 37.03 6.45
C ILE A 91 9.84 36.11 6.99
N ASN A 92 9.92 34.79 6.77
CA ASN A 92 8.93 33.86 7.32
C ASN A 92 8.86 33.94 8.85
N VAL A 93 10.00 34.00 9.53
CA VAL A 93 10.05 34.16 11.00
C VAL A 93 9.40 35.48 11.46
N ALA A 94 9.61 36.57 10.72
CA ALA A 94 9.01 37.87 11.02
C ALA A 94 7.49 37.87 10.77
N LEU A 95 7.02 37.23 9.70
CA LEU A 95 5.59 37.13 9.39
C LEU A 95 4.83 36.34 10.46
N ARG A 96 5.42 35.28 11.01
CA ARG A 96 4.84 34.47 12.10
C ARG A 96 4.58 35.24 13.41
N GLN A 97 5.17 36.42 13.60
CA GLN A 97 4.94 37.21 14.81
C GLN A 97 3.50 37.74 14.86
N PRO A 98 2.83 37.75 16.03
CA PRO A 98 1.47 38.28 16.14
C PRO A 98 1.41 39.78 15.81
N VAL A 99 0.35 40.23 15.15
CA VAL A 99 0.05 41.66 14.95
C VAL A 99 -1.06 42.05 15.91
N ALA A 100 -0.78 43.01 16.81
CA ALA A 100 -1.77 43.50 17.76
C ALA A 100 -2.80 44.39 17.05
N TYR A 101 -4.09 44.12 17.25
CA TYR A 101 -5.19 44.91 16.73
C TYR A 101 -6.32 44.99 17.76
N GLY A 102 -6.45 46.13 18.45
CA GLY A 102 -7.34 46.27 19.60
C GLY A 102 -6.97 45.28 20.72
N ASP A 103 -7.94 44.48 21.15
CA ASP A 103 -7.77 43.45 22.20
C ASP A 103 -7.43 42.06 21.64
N VAL A 104 -7.24 41.93 20.31
CA VAL A 104 -6.92 40.64 19.66
C VAL A 104 -5.53 40.65 19.02
N SER A 105 -4.97 39.46 18.85
CA SER A 105 -3.73 39.22 18.11
C SER A 105 -4.06 38.52 16.80
N LEU A 106 -3.71 39.15 15.68
CA LEU A 106 -3.84 38.59 14.35
C LEU A 106 -2.59 37.76 14.03
N PHE A 107 -2.80 36.59 13.43
CA PHE A 107 -1.72 35.69 13.02
C PHE A 107 -1.83 35.43 11.53
N VAL A 108 -0.68 35.50 10.84
CA VAL A 108 -0.56 35.23 9.41
C VAL A 108 0.77 34.55 9.14
N THR A 109 0.82 33.75 8.09
CA THR A 109 2.08 33.19 7.56
C THR A 109 2.29 33.64 6.12
N GLY A 110 3.48 33.42 5.58
CA GLY A 110 3.81 33.80 4.21
C GLY A 110 4.29 32.61 3.38
N SER A 111 3.81 32.53 2.14
CA SER A 111 4.38 31.66 1.12
C SER A 111 5.29 32.49 0.22
N ILE A 112 6.58 32.11 0.10
CA ILE A 112 7.58 32.90 -0.62
C ILE A 112 8.19 32.16 -1.81
N GLY A 113 8.08 32.73 -2.99
CA GLY A 113 8.74 32.25 -4.20
C GLY A 113 9.94 33.09 -4.58
N ILE A 114 11.05 32.47 -4.98
CA ILE A 114 12.31 33.16 -5.21
C ILE A 114 12.79 32.91 -6.63
N ALA A 115 12.91 33.95 -7.45
CA ALA A 115 13.61 33.89 -8.73
C ALA A 115 14.97 34.57 -8.64
N VAL A 116 16.00 33.96 -9.20
CA VAL A 116 17.34 34.56 -9.34
C VAL A 116 17.67 34.62 -10.82
N GLY A 117 18.04 35.81 -11.28
CA GLY A 117 18.29 36.04 -12.70
C GLY A 117 19.41 37.04 -12.95
N HIS A 118 19.69 37.23 -14.23
CA HIS A 118 20.72 38.14 -14.73
C HIS A 118 20.20 38.85 -15.98
N GLY A 119 20.61 40.11 -16.18
CA GLY A 119 20.09 40.94 -17.28
C GLY A 119 20.40 40.43 -18.69
N THR A 120 21.33 39.48 -18.84
CA THR A 120 21.62 38.82 -20.14
C THR A 120 20.68 37.66 -20.45
N THR A 121 19.99 37.11 -19.45
CA THR A 121 19.22 35.86 -19.59
C THR A 121 17.75 36.02 -19.21
N HIS A 122 17.37 37.09 -18.51
CA HIS A 122 16.02 37.25 -17.98
C HIS A 122 15.48 38.66 -18.26
N SER A 123 14.20 38.73 -18.61
CA SER A 123 13.43 39.97 -18.55
C SER A 123 12.78 40.16 -17.18
N ALA A 124 12.26 41.36 -16.91
CA ALA A 124 11.48 41.62 -15.69
C ALA A 124 10.24 40.72 -15.59
N ASP A 125 9.63 40.38 -16.74
CA ASP A 125 8.44 39.53 -16.78
C ASP A 125 8.77 38.07 -16.50
N ASP A 126 9.93 37.59 -16.96
CA ASP A 126 10.41 36.24 -16.64
C ASP A 126 10.63 36.11 -15.14
N MET A 127 11.35 37.07 -14.53
CA MET A 127 11.61 37.09 -13.10
C MET A 127 10.33 37.10 -12.26
N LEU A 128 9.33 37.92 -12.63
CA LEU A 128 8.03 37.96 -11.96
C LEU A 128 7.29 36.63 -12.06
N ARG A 129 7.19 36.05 -13.27
CA ARG A 129 6.54 34.74 -13.48
C ARG A 129 7.23 33.62 -12.74
N SER A 130 8.56 33.60 -12.75
CA SER A 130 9.35 32.58 -12.06
C SER A 130 9.17 32.65 -10.54
N ALA A 131 9.20 33.85 -9.96
CA ALA A 131 9.01 34.03 -8.52
C ALA A 131 7.58 33.66 -8.11
N ASP A 132 6.57 34.08 -8.86
CA ASP A 132 5.17 33.70 -8.63
C ASP A 132 4.95 32.17 -8.71
N SER A 133 5.50 31.52 -9.74
CA SER A 133 5.43 30.05 -9.89
C SER A 133 6.06 29.31 -8.71
N ALA A 134 7.17 29.83 -8.19
CA ALA A 134 7.83 29.24 -7.02
C ALA A 134 7.02 29.46 -5.73
N MET A 135 6.37 30.63 -5.58
CA MET A 135 5.51 30.95 -4.44
C MET A 135 4.29 30.03 -4.42
N TYR A 136 3.68 29.85 -5.59
CA TYR A 136 2.55 28.94 -5.74
C TYR A 136 2.92 27.50 -5.35
N ALA A 137 4.11 27.04 -5.72
CA ALA A 137 4.60 25.72 -5.31
C ALA A 137 4.80 25.58 -3.78
N VAL A 138 5.12 26.66 -3.06
CA VAL A 138 5.15 26.67 -1.59
C VAL A 138 3.75 26.50 -1.02
N LYS A 139 2.77 27.24 -1.54
CA LYS A 139 1.37 27.12 -1.10
C LYS A 139 0.87 25.68 -1.21
N GLU A 140 1.25 25.00 -2.29
CA GLU A 140 0.86 23.61 -2.53
C GLU A 140 1.57 22.59 -1.61
N LYS A 141 2.74 22.93 -1.06
CA LYS A 141 3.49 22.07 -0.12
C LYS A 141 3.03 22.22 1.33
N GLY A 142 2.02 23.04 1.61
CA GLY A 142 1.50 23.26 2.95
C GLY A 142 1.55 24.70 3.44
N ARG A 143 1.96 25.66 2.58
CA ARG A 143 2.11 27.10 2.92
C ARG A 143 3.25 27.35 3.92
N ASP A 144 3.39 28.58 4.41
CA ASP A 144 4.39 28.99 5.43
C ASP A 144 5.82 28.51 5.14
N GLY A 145 6.33 28.85 3.97
CA GLY A 145 7.62 28.35 3.48
C GLY A 145 8.23 29.25 2.42
N TRP A 146 9.36 28.82 1.87
CA TRP A 146 9.97 29.48 0.73
C TRP A 146 10.57 28.47 -0.25
N GLN A 147 10.65 28.83 -1.53
CA GLN A 147 11.26 27.98 -2.54
C GLN A 147 11.88 28.77 -3.70
N PHE A 148 13.04 28.30 -4.19
CA PHE A 148 13.62 28.80 -5.43
C PHE A 148 12.87 28.26 -6.65
N PHE A 149 12.74 29.13 -7.65
CA PHE A 149 12.34 28.75 -8.99
C PHE A 149 13.39 27.83 -9.62
N SER A 150 12.90 26.83 -10.34
CA SER A 150 13.67 26.01 -11.27
C SER A 150 12.79 25.69 -12.48
N ASP A 151 13.37 25.47 -13.65
CA ASP A 151 12.60 25.11 -14.85
C ASP A 151 11.74 23.84 -14.64
N SER A 152 12.27 22.90 -13.84
CA SER A 152 11.54 21.69 -13.42
C SER A 152 10.34 21.98 -12.51
N LEU A 153 10.31 23.13 -11.82
CA LEU A 153 9.20 23.59 -11.00
C LEU A 153 8.12 24.25 -11.86
N GLU A 154 8.53 25.09 -12.83
CA GLU A 154 7.59 25.72 -13.77
C GLU A 154 6.76 24.67 -14.53
N GLU A 155 7.44 23.64 -15.05
CA GLU A 155 6.78 22.58 -15.79
C GLU A 155 5.78 21.81 -14.89
N LYS A 156 6.12 21.57 -13.62
CA LYS A 156 5.20 20.93 -12.66
C LYS A 156 3.97 21.79 -12.37
N VAL A 157 4.15 23.09 -12.18
CA VAL A 157 3.03 24.02 -11.94
C VAL A 157 2.13 24.10 -13.18
N ARG A 158 2.71 24.22 -14.37
CA ARG A 158 1.99 24.23 -15.65
C ARG A 158 1.24 22.92 -15.88
N GLN A 159 1.90 21.79 -15.67
CA GLN A 159 1.30 20.46 -15.76
C GLN A 159 0.11 20.35 -14.80
N ARG A 160 0.25 20.78 -13.55
CA ARG A 160 -0.82 20.73 -12.55
C ARG A 160 -2.01 21.62 -12.89
N LEU A 161 -1.77 22.82 -13.41
CA LEU A 161 -2.84 23.71 -13.89
C LEU A 161 -3.60 23.07 -15.06
N SER A 162 -2.86 22.52 -16.03
CA SER A 162 -3.43 21.78 -17.16
C SER A 162 -4.28 20.59 -16.69
N VAL A 163 -3.76 19.79 -15.74
CA VAL A 163 -4.49 18.68 -15.13
C VAL A 163 -5.77 19.15 -14.45
N THR A 164 -5.68 20.20 -13.63
CA THR A 164 -6.83 20.76 -12.89
C THR A 164 -7.94 21.23 -13.83
N GLN A 165 -7.58 21.93 -14.90
CA GLN A 165 -8.55 22.41 -15.89
C GLN A 165 -9.14 21.25 -16.69
N GLY A 166 -8.33 20.27 -17.08
CA GLY A 166 -8.77 19.09 -17.81
C GLY A 166 -9.75 18.22 -17.02
N LEU A 167 -9.46 17.93 -15.76
CA LEU A 167 -10.28 17.08 -14.90
C LEU A 167 -11.72 17.61 -14.71
N ARG A 168 -11.92 18.93 -14.72
CA ARG A 168 -13.27 19.53 -14.62
C ARG A 168 -14.21 19.10 -15.75
N LEU A 169 -13.66 18.82 -16.94
CA LEU A 169 -14.43 18.45 -18.13
C LEU A 169 -14.19 16.99 -18.55
N ALA A 170 -13.36 16.23 -17.81
CA ALA A 170 -12.91 14.90 -18.23
C ALA A 170 -14.06 13.90 -18.39
N ILE A 171 -15.07 13.97 -17.51
CA ILE A 171 -16.30 13.15 -17.61
C ILE A 171 -17.10 13.56 -18.85
N GLU A 172 -17.37 14.86 -19.02
CA GLU A 172 -18.16 15.40 -20.14
C GLU A 172 -17.53 15.12 -21.51
N ARG A 173 -16.19 15.09 -21.55
CA ARG A 173 -15.41 14.81 -22.76
C ARG A 173 -15.14 13.33 -23.01
N ASN A 174 -15.64 12.43 -22.16
CA ASN A 174 -15.37 10.98 -22.23
C ASN A 174 -13.88 10.64 -22.26
N GLU A 175 -13.06 11.37 -21.51
CA GLU A 175 -11.60 11.17 -21.44
C GLU A 175 -11.20 10.14 -20.37
N LEU A 176 -12.15 9.72 -19.52
CA LEU A 176 -11.93 8.74 -18.46
C LEU A 176 -12.29 7.33 -18.95
N THR A 177 -11.41 6.37 -18.65
CA THR A 177 -11.68 4.95 -18.88
C THR A 177 -11.31 4.12 -17.67
N CYS A 178 -11.84 2.89 -17.61
CA CYS A 178 -11.52 1.94 -16.55
C CYS A 178 -10.70 0.79 -17.10
N ARG A 179 -9.68 0.37 -16.34
CA ARG A 179 -8.97 -0.89 -16.54
C ARG A 179 -9.33 -1.84 -15.41
N PHE A 180 -9.30 -3.13 -15.68
CA PHE A 180 -9.62 -4.19 -14.74
C PHE A 180 -8.37 -4.99 -14.47
N GLN A 181 -7.84 -4.96 -13.26
CA GLN A 181 -6.76 -5.84 -12.88
C GLN A 181 -7.32 -7.08 -12.18
N PRO A 182 -7.22 -8.28 -12.78
CA PRO A 182 -7.71 -9.49 -12.15
C PRO A 182 -7.02 -9.78 -10.82
N ILE A 183 -7.82 -10.19 -9.84
CA ILE A 183 -7.39 -10.75 -8.56
C ILE A 183 -7.60 -12.26 -8.65
N VAL A 184 -6.56 -13.04 -8.34
CA VAL A 184 -6.58 -14.51 -8.48
C VAL A 184 -6.47 -15.22 -7.14
N ALA A 185 -7.10 -16.39 -7.02
CA ALA A 185 -6.90 -17.26 -5.87
C ALA A 185 -5.47 -17.82 -5.84
N ALA A 186 -4.81 -17.74 -4.67
CA ALA A 186 -3.41 -18.13 -4.53
C ALA A 186 -3.18 -19.63 -4.81
N ASP A 187 -4.18 -20.47 -4.54
CA ASP A 187 -4.13 -21.92 -4.70
C ASP A 187 -4.44 -22.38 -6.12
N SER A 188 -5.54 -21.89 -6.70
CA SER A 188 -6.09 -22.35 -7.98
C SER A 188 -5.64 -21.49 -9.16
N ARG A 189 -5.06 -20.30 -8.90
CA ARG A 189 -4.66 -19.31 -9.91
C ARG A 189 -5.82 -18.82 -10.79
N ARG A 190 -7.05 -18.96 -10.29
CA ARG A 190 -8.29 -18.56 -11.00
C ARG A 190 -8.67 -17.15 -10.63
N ILE A 191 -9.18 -16.41 -11.59
CA ILE A 191 -9.73 -15.08 -11.35
C ILE A 191 -10.94 -15.20 -10.41
N VAL A 192 -10.86 -14.51 -9.28
CA VAL A 192 -11.93 -14.45 -8.26
C VAL A 192 -12.58 -13.07 -8.20
N GLY A 193 -11.92 -12.04 -8.72
CA GLY A 193 -12.42 -10.69 -8.77
C GLY A 193 -11.55 -9.82 -9.64
N ALA A 194 -11.81 -8.51 -9.64
CA ALA A 194 -10.93 -7.55 -10.29
C ALA A 194 -10.97 -6.21 -9.58
N GLU A 195 -9.83 -5.52 -9.56
CA GLU A 195 -9.76 -4.13 -9.17
C GLU A 195 -10.00 -3.23 -10.38
N LEU A 196 -10.89 -2.26 -10.20
CA LEU A 196 -11.22 -1.26 -11.19
C LEU A 196 -10.31 -0.03 -11.01
N LEU A 197 -9.48 0.20 -12.02
CA LEU A 197 -8.42 1.20 -12.01
C LEU A 197 -8.71 2.30 -13.03
N LEU A 198 -8.87 3.53 -12.55
CA LEU A 198 -9.13 4.70 -13.37
C LEU A 198 -7.94 5.04 -14.28
N ARG A 199 -8.21 5.43 -15.52
CA ARG A 199 -7.25 6.00 -16.47
C ARG A 199 -7.83 7.27 -17.06
N TRP A 200 -6.95 8.22 -17.35
CA TRP A 200 -7.31 9.47 -17.99
C TRP A 200 -6.49 9.69 -19.26
N HIS A 201 -7.19 9.89 -20.36
CA HIS A 201 -6.67 10.00 -21.71
C HIS A 201 -7.12 11.33 -22.34
N PRO A 202 -6.59 12.48 -21.87
CA PRO A 202 -6.89 13.76 -22.51
C PRO A 202 -6.26 13.80 -23.91
N ALA A 203 -6.79 14.66 -24.78
CA ALA A 203 -6.29 14.80 -26.16
C ALA A 203 -4.79 15.17 -26.27
N ALA A 204 -4.21 15.73 -25.21
CA ALA A 204 -2.79 16.08 -25.12
C ALA A 204 -1.87 14.88 -24.80
N GLY A 205 -2.43 13.71 -24.48
CA GLY A 205 -1.70 12.49 -24.15
C GLY A 205 -2.04 11.93 -22.76
N ASP A 206 -1.78 10.65 -22.55
CA ASP A 206 -2.13 9.92 -21.32
C ASP A 206 -1.47 10.51 -20.07
N ILE A 207 -2.27 10.70 -19.01
CA ILE A 207 -1.78 11.19 -17.72
C ILE A 207 -1.92 10.08 -16.67
N SER A 208 -0.82 9.79 -15.98
CA SER A 208 -0.77 8.74 -14.97
C SER A 208 -1.70 9.05 -13.77
N PRO A 209 -2.42 8.04 -13.23
CA PRO A 209 -3.20 8.17 -12.00
C PRO A 209 -2.42 8.75 -10.82
N VAL A 210 -1.13 8.40 -10.70
CA VAL A 210 -0.23 8.93 -9.66
C VAL A 210 -0.09 10.47 -9.74
N VAL A 211 -0.29 11.05 -10.93
CA VAL A 211 -0.24 12.49 -11.13
C VAL A 211 -1.60 13.14 -10.90
N PHE A 212 -2.66 12.63 -11.55
CA PHE A 212 -3.93 13.35 -11.55
C PHE A 212 -4.84 13.06 -10.35
N ILE A 213 -4.74 11.89 -9.69
CA ILE A 213 -5.59 11.58 -8.53
C ILE A 213 -5.34 12.54 -7.36
N PRO A 214 -4.08 12.81 -6.94
CA PRO A 214 -3.83 13.78 -5.86
C PRO A 214 -4.34 15.19 -6.19
N ILE A 215 -4.27 15.58 -7.46
CA ILE A 215 -4.80 16.86 -7.94
C ILE A 215 -6.33 16.87 -7.90
N ALA A 216 -6.97 15.76 -8.30
CA ALA A 216 -8.42 15.60 -8.23
C ALA A 216 -8.92 15.68 -6.78
N GLU A 217 -8.20 15.08 -5.83
CA GLU A 217 -8.53 15.12 -4.40
C GLU A 217 -8.45 16.54 -3.85
N MET A 218 -7.33 17.23 -4.08
CA MET A 218 -7.12 18.60 -3.60
C MET A 218 -8.14 19.58 -4.19
N THR A 219 -8.53 19.39 -5.45
CA THR A 219 -9.46 20.29 -6.15
C THR A 219 -10.93 19.93 -5.95
N GLY A 220 -11.22 18.80 -5.28
CA GLY A 220 -12.57 18.27 -5.13
C GLY A 220 -13.14 17.56 -6.37
N SER A 221 -12.43 17.57 -7.51
CA SER A 221 -12.86 16.88 -8.74
C SER A 221 -12.95 15.36 -8.55
N ILE A 222 -12.29 14.80 -7.53
CA ILE A 222 -12.35 13.36 -7.21
C ILE A 222 -13.76 12.91 -6.81
N VAL A 223 -14.62 13.78 -6.28
CA VAL A 223 -15.96 13.41 -5.82
C VAL A 223 -16.87 13.00 -7.00
N PRO A 224 -17.08 13.85 -8.03
CA PRO A 224 -17.85 13.44 -9.20
C PRO A 224 -17.16 12.32 -10.01
N ILE A 225 -15.82 12.31 -10.07
CA ILE A 225 -15.07 11.23 -10.73
C ILE A 225 -15.31 9.90 -10.01
N GLY A 226 -15.18 9.86 -8.69
CA GLY A 226 -15.38 8.65 -7.90
C GLY A 226 -16.82 8.13 -7.96
N THR A 227 -17.80 9.02 -8.05
CA THR A 227 -19.20 8.66 -8.32
C THR A 227 -19.35 7.97 -9.69
N TRP A 228 -18.70 8.53 -10.72
CA TRP A 228 -18.65 7.91 -12.05
C TRP A 228 -17.95 6.56 -12.02
N VAL A 229 -16.82 6.43 -11.32
CA VAL A 229 -16.06 5.18 -11.16
C VAL A 229 -16.88 4.10 -10.47
N PHE A 230 -17.57 4.43 -9.37
CA PHE A 230 -18.45 3.50 -8.66
C PHE A 230 -19.58 2.98 -9.56
N ARG A 231 -20.19 3.88 -10.35
CA ARG A 231 -21.18 3.50 -11.36
C ARG A 231 -20.61 2.55 -12.41
N GLN A 232 -19.39 2.77 -12.90
CA GLN A 232 -18.74 1.83 -13.84
C GLN A 232 -18.51 0.45 -13.19
N GLY A 233 -18.12 0.40 -11.91
CA GLY A 233 -18.02 -0.84 -11.15
C GLY A 233 -19.35 -1.59 -11.05
N CYS A 234 -20.44 -0.87 -10.74
CA CYS A 234 -21.78 -1.44 -10.70
C CYS A 234 -22.23 -1.99 -12.07
N LEU A 235 -22.00 -1.25 -13.15
CA LEU A 235 -22.34 -1.69 -14.51
C LEU A 235 -21.54 -2.93 -14.93
N ALA A 236 -20.26 -2.98 -14.61
CA ALA A 236 -19.42 -4.14 -14.87
C ALA A 236 -19.88 -5.38 -14.08
N GLU A 237 -20.28 -5.21 -12.82
CA GLU A 237 -20.82 -6.33 -12.01
C GLU A 237 -22.10 -6.90 -12.63
N VAL A 238 -23.02 -6.03 -13.06
CA VAL A 238 -24.27 -6.42 -13.72
C VAL A 238 -23.99 -7.15 -15.02
N ASP A 239 -23.10 -6.63 -15.88
CA ASP A 239 -22.71 -7.27 -17.14
C ASP A 239 -22.13 -8.67 -16.90
N TRP A 240 -21.20 -8.81 -15.94
CA TRP A 240 -20.58 -10.08 -15.62
C TRP A 240 -21.58 -11.10 -15.07
N ARG A 241 -22.48 -10.65 -14.19
CA ARG A 241 -23.54 -11.50 -13.64
C ARG A 241 -24.52 -11.97 -14.72
N GLN A 242 -24.87 -11.11 -15.68
CA GLN A 242 -25.72 -11.48 -16.82
C GLN A 242 -25.03 -12.45 -17.77
N ARG A 243 -23.73 -12.28 -18.04
CA ARG A 243 -22.96 -13.15 -18.94
C ARG A 243 -22.70 -14.54 -18.36
N TRP A 244 -22.31 -14.61 -17.08
CA TRP A 244 -21.76 -15.84 -16.50
C TRP A 244 -22.54 -16.39 -15.30
N GLY A 245 -23.56 -15.69 -14.81
CA GLY A 245 -24.38 -16.12 -13.67
C GLY A 245 -23.52 -16.40 -12.43
N GLU A 246 -23.72 -17.56 -11.80
CA GLU A 246 -22.94 -18.01 -10.63
C GLU A 246 -21.45 -18.24 -10.94
N ARG A 247 -21.07 -18.35 -12.22
CA ARG A 247 -19.68 -18.51 -12.64
C ARG A 247 -18.95 -17.19 -12.80
N ALA A 248 -19.62 -16.05 -12.66
CA ALA A 248 -19.00 -14.74 -12.74
C ALA A 248 -17.93 -14.57 -11.63
N PRO A 249 -16.93 -13.68 -11.81
CA PRO A 249 -16.03 -13.32 -10.72
C PRO A 249 -16.82 -12.93 -9.47
N SER A 250 -16.33 -13.28 -8.29
CA SER A 250 -17.05 -13.06 -7.04
C SER A 250 -17.26 -11.58 -6.73
N TYR A 251 -16.38 -10.69 -7.21
CA TYR A 251 -16.50 -9.25 -6.98
C TYR A 251 -15.72 -8.35 -7.92
N ILE A 252 -16.08 -7.07 -7.89
CA ILE A 252 -15.30 -5.95 -8.41
C ILE A 252 -14.92 -5.05 -7.25
N SER A 253 -13.67 -4.61 -7.18
CA SER A 253 -13.24 -3.62 -6.21
C SER A 253 -13.08 -2.23 -6.82
N VAL A 254 -13.42 -1.21 -6.02
CA VAL A 254 -13.41 0.21 -6.39
C VAL A 254 -12.77 1.03 -5.28
N ASN A 255 -11.75 1.80 -5.65
CA ASN A 255 -11.07 2.72 -4.75
C ASN A 255 -11.96 3.93 -4.37
N VAL A 256 -11.95 4.28 -3.09
CA VAL A 256 -12.62 5.47 -2.53
C VAL A 256 -11.58 6.35 -1.85
N SER A 257 -11.46 7.60 -2.32
CA SER A 257 -10.53 8.58 -1.78
C SER A 257 -10.91 9.05 -0.36
N THR A 258 -9.93 9.56 0.39
CA THR A 258 -10.18 10.22 1.68
C THR A 258 -11.21 11.33 1.54
N ARG A 259 -11.10 12.15 0.48
CA ARG A 259 -11.98 13.30 0.25
C ARG A 259 -13.42 12.88 0.04
N GLN A 260 -13.67 11.79 -0.68
CA GLN A 260 -15.02 11.22 -0.83
C GLN A 260 -15.55 10.67 0.49
N LEU A 261 -14.70 9.99 1.27
CA LEU A 261 -15.11 9.38 2.54
C LEU A 261 -15.55 10.42 3.58
N SER A 262 -15.03 11.65 3.47
CA SER A 262 -15.47 12.80 4.28
C SER A 262 -16.82 13.39 3.87
N GLU A 263 -17.41 13.00 2.73
CA GLU A 263 -18.71 13.48 2.29
C GLU A 263 -19.83 12.68 2.98
N GLU A 264 -20.66 13.35 3.79
CA GLU A 264 -21.72 12.68 4.57
C GLU A 264 -22.79 12.00 3.70
N ASN A 265 -22.98 12.47 2.47
CA ASN A 265 -23.96 11.96 1.52
C ASN A 265 -23.43 10.83 0.61
N LEU A 266 -22.15 10.43 0.72
CA LEU A 266 -21.54 9.40 -0.13
C LEU A 266 -22.36 8.11 -0.17
N ALA A 267 -22.80 7.64 1.00
CA ALA A 267 -23.59 6.41 1.10
C ALA A 267 -24.95 6.54 0.40
N ASP A 268 -25.58 7.72 0.42
CA ASP A 268 -26.87 7.94 -0.25
C ASP A 268 -26.70 7.97 -1.77
N GLU A 269 -25.61 8.56 -2.27
CA GLU A 269 -25.26 8.55 -3.69
C GLU A 269 -25.01 7.12 -4.19
N PHE A 270 -24.25 6.33 -3.43
CA PHE A 270 -23.99 4.93 -3.79
C PHE A 270 -25.26 4.08 -3.74
N ALA A 271 -26.14 4.30 -2.76
CA ALA A 271 -27.44 3.64 -2.69
C ALA A 271 -28.32 3.95 -3.92
N ALA A 272 -28.31 5.20 -4.40
CA ALA A 272 -29.03 5.59 -5.61
C ALA A 272 -28.48 4.86 -6.85
N ILE A 273 -27.16 4.77 -7.01
CA ILE A 273 -26.50 4.08 -8.13
C ILE A 273 -26.78 2.58 -8.10
N LEU A 274 -26.69 1.94 -6.92
CA LEU A 274 -27.02 0.53 -6.76
C LEU A 274 -28.47 0.24 -7.18
N LYS A 275 -29.41 1.10 -6.76
CA LYS A 275 -30.83 0.99 -7.13
C LYS A 275 -31.06 1.19 -8.63
N GLU A 276 -30.36 2.14 -9.24
CA GLU A 276 -30.49 2.45 -10.67
C GLU A 276 -29.92 1.35 -11.56
N THR A 277 -28.74 0.83 -11.22
CA THR A 277 -28.04 -0.18 -12.00
C THR A 277 -28.55 -1.60 -11.75
N GLY A 278 -29.10 -1.85 -10.55
CA GLY A 278 -29.47 -3.19 -10.09
C GLY A 278 -28.26 -4.05 -9.73
N ALA A 279 -27.10 -3.45 -9.47
CA ALA A 279 -25.91 -4.16 -9.03
C ALA A 279 -26.14 -4.84 -7.67
N ASP A 280 -25.51 -5.99 -7.47
CA ASP A 280 -25.55 -6.70 -6.18
C ASP A 280 -24.45 -6.12 -5.28
N PRO A 281 -24.81 -5.43 -4.19
CA PRO A 281 -23.84 -4.75 -3.35
C PRO A 281 -22.84 -5.71 -2.70
N SER A 282 -23.21 -6.98 -2.46
CA SER A 282 -22.30 -7.97 -1.87
C SER A 282 -21.11 -8.32 -2.79
N ARG A 283 -21.26 -8.03 -4.09
CA ARG A 283 -20.27 -8.26 -5.14
C ARG A 283 -19.45 -7.01 -5.47
N ILE A 284 -19.68 -5.90 -4.75
CA ILE A 284 -18.86 -4.69 -4.83
C ILE A 284 -18.01 -4.57 -3.56
N LEU A 285 -16.70 -4.41 -3.73
CA LEU A 285 -15.73 -4.24 -2.67
C LEU A 285 -15.18 -2.81 -2.71
N ILE A 286 -15.44 -2.02 -1.68
CA ILE A 286 -14.88 -0.68 -1.56
C ILE A 286 -13.48 -0.78 -0.95
N GLU A 287 -12.51 -0.20 -1.62
CA GLU A 287 -11.12 -0.11 -1.15
C GLU A 287 -10.86 1.29 -0.60
N ILE A 288 -10.32 1.34 0.62
CA ILE A 288 -9.93 2.58 1.29
C ILE A 288 -8.49 2.43 1.79
N THR A 289 -7.67 3.45 1.61
CA THR A 289 -6.31 3.42 2.13
C THR A 289 -6.30 3.55 3.64
N GLU A 290 -5.29 2.97 4.27
CA GLU A 290 -5.01 3.10 5.70
C GLU A 290 -4.96 4.57 6.16
N THR A 291 -4.29 5.45 5.39
CA THR A 291 -4.15 6.87 5.72
C THR A 291 -5.48 7.62 5.65
N SER A 292 -6.36 7.25 4.71
CA SER A 292 -7.69 7.85 4.57
C SER A 292 -8.52 7.71 5.84
N LEU A 293 -8.33 6.61 6.56
CA LEU A 293 -9.07 6.33 7.79
C LEU A 293 -8.63 7.20 8.96
N MET A 294 -7.35 7.58 9.02
CA MET A 294 -6.77 8.26 10.18
C MET A 294 -7.08 9.77 10.25
N ALA A 295 -7.55 10.37 9.15
CA ALA A 295 -7.83 11.81 9.09
C ALA A 295 -8.99 12.26 9.99
N ASP A 296 -10.10 11.52 10.00
CA ASP A 296 -11.26 11.72 10.89
C ASP A 296 -11.95 10.38 11.17
N VAL A 297 -11.42 9.66 12.16
CA VAL A 297 -11.76 8.26 12.44
C VAL A 297 -13.26 8.07 12.72
N GLU A 298 -13.87 8.88 13.57
CA GLU A 298 -15.28 8.67 13.96
C GLU A 298 -16.25 9.06 12.85
N SER A 299 -15.96 10.12 12.07
CA SER A 299 -16.81 10.46 10.92
C SER A 299 -16.72 9.41 9.82
N ASN A 300 -15.51 9.01 9.44
CA ASN A 300 -15.27 7.99 8.42
C ASN A 300 -15.88 6.63 8.81
N LEU A 301 -15.79 6.24 10.09
CA LEU A 301 -16.43 5.01 10.59
C LEU A 301 -17.96 5.03 10.42
N ARG A 302 -18.62 6.18 10.58
CA ARG A 302 -20.07 6.29 10.35
C ARG A 302 -20.43 6.05 8.89
N VAL A 303 -19.67 6.64 7.97
CA VAL A 303 -19.87 6.45 6.52
C VAL A 303 -19.64 4.99 6.13
N LEU A 304 -18.56 4.37 6.60
CA LEU A 304 -18.26 2.96 6.31
C LEU A 304 -19.33 2.00 6.83
N ARG A 305 -19.89 2.26 8.01
CA ARG A 305 -21.03 1.46 8.51
C ARG A 305 -22.27 1.61 7.65
N ARG A 306 -22.56 2.82 7.15
CA ARG A 306 -23.67 3.03 6.21
C ARG A 306 -23.43 2.30 4.89
N LEU A 307 -22.21 2.35 4.34
CA LEU A 307 -21.85 1.58 3.14
C LEU A 307 -22.02 0.07 3.36
N ALA A 308 -21.54 -0.44 4.49
CA ALA A 308 -21.73 -1.85 4.85
C ALA A 308 -23.20 -2.24 5.05
N GLN A 309 -24.04 -1.34 5.58
CA GLN A 309 -25.50 -1.55 5.70
C GLN A 309 -26.21 -1.63 4.35
N LEU A 310 -25.64 -1.04 3.28
CA LEU A 310 -26.11 -1.24 1.91
C LEU A 310 -25.77 -2.63 1.37
N GLY A 311 -24.94 -3.41 2.07
CA GLY A 311 -24.44 -4.71 1.65
C GLY A 311 -23.09 -4.67 0.94
N LEU A 312 -22.48 -3.49 0.81
CA LEU A 312 -21.14 -3.33 0.22
C LEU A 312 -20.10 -3.96 1.14
N ARG A 313 -19.09 -4.60 0.55
CA ARG A 313 -17.93 -5.08 1.31
C ARG A 313 -16.87 -3.98 1.38
N VAL A 314 -16.07 -3.98 2.44
CA VAL A 314 -14.97 -3.01 2.64
C VAL A 314 -13.65 -3.75 2.75
N ALA A 315 -12.64 -3.22 2.06
CA ALA A 315 -11.25 -3.61 2.10
C ALA A 315 -10.40 -2.44 2.61
N VAL A 316 -9.39 -2.74 3.42
CA VAL A 316 -8.32 -1.79 3.74
C VAL A 316 -7.15 -2.03 2.80
N ASP A 317 -6.75 -0.97 2.11
CA ASP A 317 -5.66 -0.95 1.14
C ASP A 317 -4.37 -0.36 1.73
N ASP A 318 -3.24 -0.66 1.09
CA ASP A 318 -1.88 -0.28 1.47
C ASP A 318 -1.49 -0.65 2.91
N PHE A 319 -2.06 -1.72 3.47
CA PHE A 319 -1.93 -2.02 4.89
C PHE A 319 -0.47 -2.29 5.31
N GLY A 320 -0.05 -1.61 6.36
CA GLY A 320 1.27 -1.75 6.99
C GLY A 320 2.23 -0.61 6.65
N THR A 321 1.88 0.27 5.71
CA THR A 321 2.67 1.45 5.36
C THR A 321 2.39 2.65 6.28
N GLY A 322 1.28 2.61 7.03
CA GLY A 322 0.85 3.65 7.97
C GLY A 322 0.88 3.24 9.45
N TYR A 323 0.29 4.09 10.30
CA TYR A 323 0.14 3.87 11.74
C TYR A 323 -1.27 3.39 12.10
N SER A 324 -1.67 2.20 11.64
CA SER A 324 -2.95 1.61 12.04
C SER A 324 -2.93 1.13 13.47
N SER A 325 -3.89 1.64 14.25
CA SER A 325 -4.23 0.99 15.50
C SER A 325 -5.02 -0.28 15.20
N LEU A 326 -4.49 -1.43 15.64
CA LEU A 326 -5.20 -2.72 15.62
C LEU A 326 -6.62 -2.60 16.23
N ALA A 327 -6.77 -1.75 17.24
CA ALA A 327 -8.05 -1.49 17.90
C ALA A 327 -9.06 -0.77 16.98
N GLN A 328 -8.59 0.05 16.04
CA GLN A 328 -9.45 0.69 15.05
C GLN A 328 -9.88 -0.33 13.98
N LEU A 329 -8.96 -1.15 13.48
CA LEU A 329 -9.26 -2.21 12.51
C LEU A 329 -10.36 -3.16 13.03
N GLN A 330 -10.32 -3.52 14.32
CA GLN A 330 -11.36 -4.33 14.96
C GLN A 330 -12.75 -3.68 15.02
N ARG A 331 -12.83 -2.34 15.00
CA ARG A 331 -14.11 -1.61 15.06
C ARG A 331 -14.73 -1.39 13.68
N MET A 332 -13.99 -1.67 12.61
CA MET A 332 -14.39 -1.39 11.23
C MET A 332 -15.17 -2.58 10.62
N PRO A 333 -16.17 -2.31 9.76
CA PRO A 333 -16.89 -3.36 9.03
C PRO A 333 -16.06 -3.87 7.83
N VAL A 334 -14.80 -4.21 8.06
CA VAL A 334 -13.87 -4.68 7.03
C VAL A 334 -13.99 -6.17 6.84
N SER A 335 -13.81 -6.63 5.60
CA SER A 335 -13.88 -8.04 5.22
C SER A 335 -12.62 -8.52 4.49
N VAL A 336 -11.84 -7.58 3.97
CA VAL A 336 -10.63 -7.83 3.20
C VAL A 336 -9.51 -6.91 3.69
N LEU A 337 -8.28 -7.40 3.69
CA LEU A 337 -7.07 -6.64 3.94
C LEU A 337 -6.13 -6.85 2.75
N LYS A 338 -5.72 -5.77 2.10
CA LYS A 338 -4.75 -5.80 1.00
C LYS A 338 -3.36 -5.50 1.55
N ILE A 339 -2.40 -6.39 1.28
CA ILE A 339 -1.01 -6.30 1.74
C ILE A 339 -0.23 -5.52 0.69
N ASP A 340 0.32 -4.38 1.10
CA ASP A 340 1.04 -3.47 0.21
C ASP A 340 2.24 -4.14 -0.49
N LYS A 341 2.49 -3.70 -1.73
CA LYS A 341 3.58 -4.20 -2.56
C LYS A 341 4.95 -4.05 -1.90
N ALA A 342 5.20 -3.00 -1.10
CA ALA A 342 6.50 -2.81 -0.46
C ALA A 342 6.89 -3.98 0.45
N PHE A 343 5.91 -4.64 1.08
CA PHE A 343 6.16 -5.86 1.86
C PHE A 343 6.42 -7.07 0.95
N VAL A 344 5.67 -7.19 -0.14
CA VAL A 344 5.75 -8.30 -1.10
C VAL A 344 7.09 -8.31 -1.86
N ASP A 345 7.62 -7.15 -2.22
CA ASP A 345 8.91 -7.00 -2.92
C ASP A 345 10.09 -7.55 -2.09
N GLY A 346 10.00 -7.50 -0.77
CA GLY A 346 11.05 -7.97 0.16
C GLY A 346 11.05 -9.48 0.43
N VAL A 347 9.93 -10.16 0.17
CA VAL A 347 9.70 -11.57 0.56
C VAL A 347 10.74 -12.53 0.00
N GLY A 348 11.16 -12.35 -1.24
CA GLY A 348 12.16 -13.21 -1.88
C GLY A 348 13.60 -12.97 -1.38
N LYS A 349 13.87 -11.82 -0.75
CA LYS A 349 15.24 -11.29 -0.57
C LYS A 349 15.65 -11.07 0.88
N GLN A 350 14.70 -10.74 1.76
CA GLN A 350 14.99 -10.28 3.14
C GLN A 350 14.22 -11.13 4.16
N THR A 351 14.90 -11.51 5.26
CA THR A 351 14.28 -12.30 6.34
C THR A 351 13.23 -11.47 7.08
N GLU A 352 13.47 -10.17 7.26
CA GLU A 352 12.57 -9.24 7.97
C GLU A 352 11.21 -9.12 7.26
N SER A 353 11.20 -8.93 5.94
CA SER A 353 9.96 -8.85 5.15
C SER A 353 9.10 -10.11 5.25
N ARG A 354 9.72 -11.30 5.32
CA ARG A 354 8.98 -12.56 5.52
C ARG A 354 8.30 -12.63 6.89
N VAL A 355 8.98 -12.15 7.94
CA VAL A 355 8.41 -12.11 9.30
C VAL A 355 7.21 -11.17 9.34
N VAL A 356 7.33 -9.99 8.73
CA VAL A 356 6.23 -9.01 8.67
C VAL A 356 5.03 -9.56 7.91
N ILE A 357 5.23 -10.14 6.71
CA ILE A 357 4.13 -10.75 5.95
C ILE A 357 3.46 -11.87 6.74
N ARG A 358 4.23 -12.75 7.38
CA ARG A 358 3.65 -13.82 8.21
C ARG A 358 2.81 -13.26 9.35
N ALA A 359 3.26 -12.16 9.98
CA ALA A 359 2.52 -11.49 11.04
C ALA A 359 1.22 -10.85 10.52
N ILE A 360 1.26 -10.14 9.39
CA ILE A 360 0.08 -9.53 8.74
C ILE A 360 -0.92 -10.63 8.36
N ILE A 361 -0.44 -11.73 7.77
CA ILE A 361 -1.32 -12.84 7.38
C ILE A 361 -1.97 -13.50 8.60
N GLY A 362 -1.18 -13.76 9.64
CA GLY A 362 -1.69 -14.30 10.90
C GLY A 362 -2.73 -13.39 11.56
N LEU A 363 -2.51 -12.08 11.53
CA LEU A 363 -3.44 -11.07 12.05
C LEU A 363 -4.75 -11.07 11.27
N GLY A 364 -4.71 -11.00 9.95
CA GLY A 364 -5.91 -10.97 9.11
C GLY A 364 -6.79 -12.19 9.36
N HIS A 365 -6.21 -13.38 9.39
CA HIS A 365 -6.95 -14.61 9.70
C HIS A 365 -7.52 -14.63 11.13
N ALA A 366 -6.77 -14.14 12.12
CA ALA A 366 -7.25 -14.04 13.49
C ALA A 366 -8.45 -13.11 13.63
N LEU A 367 -8.56 -12.11 12.75
CA LEU A 367 -9.70 -11.19 12.65
C LEU A 367 -10.81 -11.71 11.72
N GLY A 368 -10.66 -12.88 11.10
CA GLY A 368 -11.62 -13.43 10.15
C GLY A 368 -11.66 -12.72 8.79
N LEU A 369 -10.61 -11.95 8.46
CA LEU A 369 -10.48 -11.21 7.21
C LEU A 369 -9.90 -12.08 6.10
N LYS A 370 -10.27 -11.78 4.86
CA LYS A 370 -9.61 -12.30 3.66
C LYS A 370 -8.42 -11.44 3.29
N LEU A 371 -7.39 -12.07 2.73
CA LEU A 371 -6.14 -11.39 2.39
C LEU A 371 -5.89 -11.35 0.89
N VAL A 372 -5.52 -10.18 0.39
CA VAL A 372 -5.03 -9.99 -0.99
C VAL A 372 -3.60 -9.48 -0.91
N ALA A 373 -2.64 -10.17 -1.50
CA ALA A 373 -1.27 -9.64 -1.60
C ALA A 373 -1.07 -8.95 -2.95
N GLU A 374 -0.59 -7.72 -2.91
CA GLU A 374 -0.43 -6.88 -4.09
C GLU A 374 0.98 -6.88 -4.65
N GLY A 375 1.10 -6.52 -5.93
CA GLY A 375 2.40 -6.37 -6.56
C GLY A 375 3.19 -7.68 -6.67
N VAL A 376 2.53 -8.84 -6.72
CA VAL A 376 3.21 -10.12 -6.95
C VAL A 376 3.71 -10.19 -8.40
N GLU A 377 5.02 -10.26 -8.57
CA GLU A 377 5.70 -10.21 -9.87
C GLU A 377 6.40 -11.52 -10.24
N ASP A 378 6.74 -12.37 -9.27
CA ASP A 378 7.44 -13.64 -9.52
C ASP A 378 6.87 -14.85 -8.75
N GLU A 379 7.20 -16.06 -9.23
CA GLU A 379 6.74 -17.32 -8.63
C GLU A 379 7.29 -17.54 -7.21
N ALA A 380 8.44 -16.98 -6.85
CA ALA A 380 9.00 -17.14 -5.51
C ALA A 380 8.18 -16.37 -4.47
N GLN A 381 7.76 -15.14 -4.79
CA GLN A 381 6.80 -14.37 -4.00
C GLN A 381 5.48 -15.12 -3.84
N LEU A 382 4.92 -15.64 -4.93
CA LEU A 382 3.68 -16.42 -4.89
C LEU A 382 3.80 -17.65 -3.99
N MET A 383 4.90 -18.41 -4.11
CA MET A 383 5.12 -19.60 -3.29
C MET A 383 5.18 -19.27 -1.80
N GLU A 384 5.85 -18.19 -1.42
CA GLU A 384 5.97 -17.77 -0.03
C GLU A 384 4.65 -17.19 0.52
N LEU A 385 3.92 -16.40 -0.26
CA LEU A 385 2.60 -15.88 0.15
C LEU A 385 1.59 -17.01 0.32
N ARG A 386 1.56 -17.96 -0.61
CA ARG A 386 0.74 -19.17 -0.51
C ARG A 386 1.17 -20.04 0.68
N ALA A 387 2.47 -20.16 0.92
CA ALA A 387 3.03 -20.91 2.06
C ALA A 387 2.54 -20.36 3.41
N ASN A 388 2.41 -19.04 3.52
CA ASN A 388 1.91 -18.38 4.72
C ASN A 388 0.37 -18.35 4.80
N GLY A 389 -0.33 -18.79 3.75
CA GLY A 389 -1.78 -18.94 3.73
C GLY A 389 -2.55 -17.76 3.15
N CYS A 390 -1.91 -16.87 2.37
CA CYS A 390 -2.61 -15.78 1.70
C CYS A 390 -3.75 -16.31 0.79
N ASP A 391 -4.94 -15.72 0.86
CA ASP A 391 -6.11 -16.19 0.09
C ASP A 391 -5.99 -15.82 -1.40
N PHE A 392 -5.66 -14.55 -1.68
CA PHE A 392 -5.74 -13.96 -3.00
C PHE A 392 -4.46 -13.20 -3.35
N ILE A 393 -4.21 -13.07 -4.65
CA ILE A 393 -3.01 -12.47 -5.22
C ILE A 393 -3.40 -11.51 -6.34
N GLN A 394 -2.76 -10.36 -6.36
CA GLN A 394 -2.86 -9.37 -7.42
C GLN A 394 -1.46 -8.94 -7.83
N GLY A 395 -1.17 -8.94 -9.12
CA GLY A 395 0.14 -8.52 -9.59
C GLY A 395 0.48 -8.99 -11.00
N TYR A 396 1.61 -8.49 -11.50
CA TYR A 396 2.03 -8.68 -12.89
C TYR A 396 2.51 -10.09 -13.22
N LEU A 397 2.73 -10.94 -12.20
CA LEU A 397 2.95 -12.38 -12.41
C LEU A 397 1.81 -13.00 -13.22
N PHE A 398 0.57 -12.57 -12.98
CA PHE A 398 -0.60 -13.08 -13.67
C PHE A 398 -1.11 -12.09 -14.71
N PHE A 399 -1.48 -10.89 -14.26
CA PHE A 399 -2.17 -9.93 -15.11
C PHE A 399 -1.76 -8.49 -14.78
N ARG A 400 -1.43 -7.75 -15.83
CA ARG A 400 -1.44 -6.29 -15.82
C ARG A 400 -2.91 -5.79 -15.89
N PRO A 401 -3.19 -4.53 -15.52
CA PRO A 401 -4.50 -3.93 -15.74
C PRO A 401 -4.96 -4.07 -17.19
N LEU A 402 -6.12 -4.71 -17.41
CA LEU A 402 -6.67 -5.07 -18.71
C LEU A 402 -7.78 -4.12 -19.14
N GLU A 403 -8.05 -4.04 -20.43
CA GLU A 403 -9.32 -3.48 -20.93
C GLU A 403 -10.47 -4.44 -20.62
N ALA A 404 -11.70 -3.92 -20.61
CA ALA A 404 -12.90 -4.72 -20.36
C ALA A 404 -12.97 -5.96 -21.28
N GLN A 405 -12.72 -5.78 -22.57
CA GLN A 405 -12.75 -6.86 -23.55
C GLN A 405 -11.66 -7.91 -23.29
N ALA A 406 -10.43 -7.47 -23.00
CA ALA A 406 -9.34 -8.38 -22.66
C ALA A 406 -9.60 -9.13 -21.34
N PHE A 407 -10.25 -8.50 -20.37
CA PHE A 407 -10.67 -9.18 -19.13
C PHE A 407 -11.67 -10.31 -19.43
N VAL A 408 -12.71 -10.01 -20.21
CA VAL A 408 -13.72 -10.98 -20.66
C VAL A 408 -13.07 -12.18 -21.35
N GLU A 409 -12.18 -11.94 -22.31
CA GLU A 409 -11.50 -13.02 -23.05
C GLU A 409 -10.62 -13.91 -22.15
N ASN A 410 -9.89 -13.30 -21.21
CA ASN A 410 -9.07 -14.06 -20.26
C ASN A 410 -9.93 -14.87 -19.29
N PHE A 411 -11.04 -14.31 -18.83
CA PHE A 411 -11.97 -15.00 -17.95
C PHE A 411 -12.65 -16.18 -18.64
N GLU A 412 -13.17 -15.98 -19.85
CA GLU A 412 -13.79 -17.04 -20.65
C GLU A 412 -12.81 -18.16 -21.00
N ARG A 413 -11.54 -17.82 -21.29
CA ARG A 413 -10.49 -18.83 -21.48
C ARG A 413 -10.31 -19.69 -20.23
N GLN A 414 -10.31 -19.10 -19.03
CA GLN A 414 -10.27 -19.87 -17.79
C GLN A 414 -11.53 -20.75 -17.65
N LEU A 415 -12.72 -20.20 -17.93
CA LEU A 415 -13.97 -20.97 -17.86
C LEU A 415 -13.99 -22.19 -18.80
N LEU A 416 -13.40 -22.07 -19.99
CA LEU A 416 -13.31 -23.15 -21.00
C LEU A 416 -12.25 -24.21 -20.66
N GLN A 417 -11.16 -23.84 -19.99
CA GLN A 417 -10.15 -24.78 -19.49
C GLN A 417 -10.66 -25.69 -18.35
N GLY A 418 -11.95 -25.66 -18.05
CA GLY A 418 -12.59 -26.37 -16.95
C GLY A 418 -12.23 -25.77 -15.60
N ARG A 419 -13.02 -26.08 -14.56
CA ARG A 419 -12.46 -26.10 -13.20
C ARG A 419 -11.41 -27.22 -13.26
N PRO A 420 -10.12 -26.99 -12.93
CA PRO A 420 -9.34 -28.12 -12.46
C PRO A 420 -10.18 -28.71 -11.32
N GLU A 421 -10.39 -30.03 -11.34
CA GLU A 421 -10.93 -30.74 -10.19
C GLU A 421 -10.36 -30.12 -8.93
N VAL A 422 -11.24 -29.82 -7.97
CA VAL A 422 -10.95 -29.43 -6.58
C VAL A 422 -9.48 -29.76 -6.30
N SER A 423 -8.62 -28.74 -6.20
CA SER A 423 -7.17 -28.87 -5.97
C SER A 423 -6.93 -30.18 -5.26
N ALA A 424 -6.39 -31.19 -5.96
CA ALA A 424 -6.39 -32.58 -5.52
C ALA A 424 -6.25 -32.62 -3.99
N PRO A 425 -7.22 -33.21 -3.26
CA PRO A 425 -7.34 -33.02 -1.82
C PRO A 425 -5.96 -33.18 -1.20
N LEU A 426 -5.55 -32.16 -0.44
CA LEU A 426 -4.27 -32.18 0.25
C LEU A 426 -4.21 -33.51 1.00
N PHE A 427 -3.28 -34.38 0.65
CA PHE A 427 -3.19 -35.70 1.23
C PHE A 427 -2.14 -35.66 2.31
N PHE A 428 -2.43 -36.28 3.45
CA PHE A 428 -1.45 -36.49 4.50
C PHE A 428 -1.22 -37.97 4.74
N LEU A 429 0.00 -38.30 5.17
CA LEU A 429 0.39 -39.64 5.56
C LEU A 429 1.36 -39.56 6.74
N LEU A 430 1.06 -40.31 7.78
CA LEU A 430 1.89 -40.48 8.97
C LEU A 430 2.38 -41.93 9.01
N TYR A 431 3.69 -42.13 9.09
CA TYR A 431 4.29 -43.45 9.22
C TYR A 431 5.34 -43.48 10.32
N VAL A 432 5.63 -44.68 10.82
CA VAL A 432 6.74 -44.96 11.73
C VAL A 432 7.65 -46.03 11.13
N SER A 433 8.93 -46.00 11.45
CA SER A 433 9.90 -47.01 10.99
C SER A 433 11.06 -47.14 11.96
N GLU A 434 11.69 -48.30 12.00
CA GLU A 434 12.95 -48.50 12.72
C GLU A 434 14.14 -47.98 11.90
N ALA A 435 15.15 -47.45 12.57
CA ALA A 435 16.41 -47.11 11.92
C ALA A 435 17.19 -48.38 11.54
N GLY A 436 17.65 -48.45 10.29
CA GLY A 436 18.44 -49.56 9.76
C GLY A 436 19.80 -49.74 10.43
N ARG A 437 20.37 -48.63 10.91
CA ARG A 437 21.62 -48.55 11.69
C ARG A 437 21.58 -47.34 12.61
N SER A 438 22.41 -47.35 13.65
CA SER A 438 22.67 -46.13 14.43
C SER A 438 23.31 -45.09 13.51
N MET A 439 22.73 -43.89 13.43
CA MET A 439 23.23 -42.78 12.60
C MET A 439 23.72 -41.65 13.51
N SER A 440 24.79 -40.96 13.11
CA SER A 440 25.26 -39.78 13.83
C SER A 440 24.32 -38.59 13.62
N GLY A 441 24.39 -37.60 14.52
CA GLY A 441 23.61 -36.36 14.36
C GLY A 441 23.91 -35.61 13.06
N GLU A 442 25.17 -35.64 12.60
CA GLU A 442 25.61 -35.00 11.35
C GLU A 442 25.04 -35.71 10.12
N GLU A 443 25.01 -37.05 10.12
CA GLU A 443 24.40 -37.84 9.05
C GLU A 443 22.90 -37.52 8.94
N ILE A 444 22.19 -37.42 10.07
CA ILE A 444 20.78 -37.05 10.09
C ILE A 444 20.58 -35.63 9.50
N ALA A 445 21.42 -34.67 9.90
CA ALA A 445 21.36 -33.29 9.40
C ALA A 445 21.60 -33.19 7.88
N GLU A 446 22.51 -33.97 7.31
CA GLU A 446 22.76 -34.01 5.87
C GLU A 446 21.58 -34.60 5.08
N ILE A 447 21.01 -35.70 5.58
CA ILE A 447 19.83 -36.34 5.00
C ILE A 447 18.65 -35.38 4.99
N LEU A 448 18.48 -34.61 6.06
CA LEU A 448 17.44 -33.60 6.17
C LEU A 448 17.66 -32.47 5.17
N ARG A 449 18.88 -31.95 5.01
CA ARG A 449 19.17 -30.92 3.99
C ARG A 449 18.81 -31.38 2.58
N SER A 450 19.17 -32.62 2.23
CA SER A 450 18.82 -33.22 0.94
C SER A 450 17.30 -33.44 0.79
N SER A 451 16.66 -33.98 1.83
CA SER A 451 15.21 -34.24 1.84
C SER A 451 14.40 -32.95 1.76
N ARG A 452 14.83 -31.89 2.45
CA ARG A 452 14.22 -30.55 2.41
C ARG A 452 14.18 -30.00 0.99
N LYS A 453 15.32 -30.03 0.29
CA LYS A 453 15.44 -29.56 -1.11
C LYS A 453 14.54 -30.35 -2.06
N ASN A 454 14.50 -31.67 -1.93
CA ASN A 454 13.68 -32.54 -2.78
C ASN A 454 12.18 -32.38 -2.50
N ASN A 455 11.80 -32.28 -1.22
CA ASN A 455 10.40 -32.12 -0.81
C ASN A 455 9.85 -30.75 -1.20
N GLN A 456 10.68 -29.70 -1.13
CA GLN A 456 10.33 -28.37 -1.62
C GLN A 456 9.98 -28.40 -3.11
N ALA A 457 10.79 -29.07 -3.95
CA ALA A 457 10.53 -29.20 -5.38
C ALA A 457 9.24 -29.98 -5.69
N LEU A 458 8.85 -30.91 -4.82
CA LEU A 458 7.64 -31.73 -4.97
C LEU A 458 6.40 -31.17 -4.27
N GLY A 459 6.52 -30.01 -3.60
CA GLY A 459 5.43 -29.39 -2.84
C GLY A 459 4.98 -30.22 -1.63
N ILE A 460 5.91 -30.95 -1.00
CA ILE A 460 5.66 -31.77 0.20
C ILE A 460 6.15 -31.02 1.44
N THR A 461 5.30 -30.95 2.47
CA THR A 461 5.66 -30.46 3.82
C THR A 461 5.56 -31.60 4.83
N GLY A 462 6.07 -31.40 6.04
CA GLY A 462 6.04 -32.45 7.04
C GLY A 462 7.00 -32.23 8.20
N CYS A 463 7.04 -33.21 9.09
CA CYS A 463 7.98 -33.29 10.20
C CYS A 463 8.48 -34.72 10.35
N LEU A 464 9.78 -34.86 10.62
CA LEU A 464 10.46 -36.10 10.98
C LEU A 464 10.93 -36.00 12.43
N LEU A 465 10.44 -36.89 13.28
CA LEU A 465 10.94 -37.07 14.64
C LEU A 465 11.81 -38.32 14.70
N TYR A 466 12.88 -38.25 15.48
CA TYR A 466 13.72 -39.39 15.81
C TYR A 466 13.77 -39.59 17.33
N GLN A 467 13.62 -40.82 17.78
CA GLN A 467 13.74 -41.19 19.18
C GLN A 467 14.16 -42.65 19.31
N ASP A 468 15.23 -42.91 20.08
CA ASP A 468 15.63 -44.26 20.50
C ASP A 468 15.68 -45.30 19.34
N GLY A 469 16.22 -44.91 18.19
CA GLY A 469 16.34 -45.79 17.02
C GLY A 469 15.07 -45.94 16.18
N CYS A 470 14.03 -45.14 16.43
CA CYS A 470 12.79 -45.10 15.66
C CYS A 470 12.58 -43.73 14.99
N PHE A 471 12.04 -43.73 13.78
CA PHE A 471 11.54 -42.56 13.07
C PHE A 471 10.02 -42.50 13.13
N MET A 472 9.49 -41.29 13.25
CA MET A 472 8.09 -40.95 13.02
C MET A 472 8.03 -39.79 12.05
N GLN A 473 7.32 -39.94 10.93
CA GLN A 473 7.24 -38.89 9.92
C GLN A 473 5.81 -38.65 9.46
N MET A 474 5.41 -37.38 9.46
CA MET A 474 4.20 -36.91 8.80
C MET A 474 4.58 -36.17 7.51
N LEU A 475 3.90 -36.50 6.42
CA LEU A 475 4.05 -35.91 5.09
C LEU A 475 2.71 -35.34 4.64
N GLU A 476 2.73 -34.18 4.00
CA GLU A 476 1.55 -33.48 3.50
C GLU A 476 1.83 -32.97 2.08
N GLY A 477 0.93 -33.21 1.12
CA GLY A 477 1.15 -32.77 -0.27
C GLY A 477 0.12 -33.34 -1.24
N LYS A 478 0.45 -33.35 -2.53
CA LYS A 478 -0.36 -34.08 -3.51
C LYS A 478 -0.25 -35.58 -3.23
N ARG A 479 -1.37 -36.30 -3.28
CA ARG A 479 -1.43 -37.75 -2.99
C ARG A 479 -0.34 -38.55 -3.69
N GLU A 480 -0.19 -38.39 -5.00
CA GLU A 480 0.81 -39.09 -5.81
C GLU A 480 2.26 -38.79 -5.36
N ALA A 481 2.55 -37.52 -5.04
CA ALA A 481 3.87 -37.11 -4.60
C ALA A 481 4.21 -37.70 -3.22
N VAL A 482 3.23 -37.69 -2.29
CA VAL A 482 3.39 -38.26 -0.94
C VAL A 482 3.58 -39.78 -1.02
N LEU A 483 2.73 -40.49 -1.78
CA LEU A 483 2.84 -41.94 -1.93
C LEU A 483 4.16 -42.35 -2.61
N SER A 484 4.58 -41.64 -3.66
CA SER A 484 5.87 -41.89 -4.31
C SER A 484 7.07 -41.65 -3.39
N LEU A 485 6.98 -40.66 -2.49
CA LEU A 485 8.02 -40.44 -1.49
C LEU A 485 8.08 -41.59 -0.48
N VAL A 486 6.94 -42.08 0.01
CA VAL A 486 6.87 -43.21 0.95
C VAL A 486 7.40 -44.50 0.32
N GLU A 487 7.07 -44.78 -0.94
CA GLU A 487 7.64 -45.94 -1.65
C GLU A 487 9.18 -45.89 -1.74
N ARG A 488 9.76 -44.69 -1.87
CA ARG A 488 11.22 -44.53 -1.83
C ARG A 488 11.78 -44.78 -0.43
N VAL A 489 11.08 -44.34 0.60
CA VAL A 489 11.45 -44.58 2.00
C VAL A 489 11.42 -46.08 2.32
N GLU A 490 10.41 -46.82 1.86
CA GLU A 490 10.30 -48.27 2.09
C GLU A 490 11.45 -49.06 1.44
N ARG A 491 12.03 -48.55 0.35
CA ARG A 491 13.18 -49.15 -0.35
C ARG A 491 14.52 -48.65 0.19
N ASP A 492 14.49 -47.69 1.11
CA ASP A 492 15.69 -47.09 1.65
C ASP A 492 16.26 -47.96 2.79
N PRO A 493 17.52 -48.42 2.70
CA PRO A 493 18.11 -49.29 3.73
C PRO A 493 18.22 -48.64 5.11
N ARG A 494 18.01 -47.32 5.22
CA ARG A 494 17.97 -46.58 6.48
C ARG A 494 16.66 -46.80 7.25
N HIS A 495 15.60 -47.27 6.59
CA HIS A 495 14.32 -47.57 7.20
C HIS A 495 14.08 -49.09 7.22
N ARG A 496 13.68 -49.62 8.37
CA ARG A 496 13.21 -51.00 8.54
C ARG A 496 11.80 -51.00 9.10
N ASN A 497 11.02 -52.01 8.76
CA ASN A 497 9.67 -52.21 9.29
C ASN A 497 8.79 -50.94 9.19
N ALA A 498 8.87 -50.21 8.07
CA ALA A 498 8.07 -49.01 7.87
C ALA A 498 6.58 -49.38 7.89
N ARG A 499 5.81 -48.68 8.73
CA ARG A 499 4.38 -48.89 8.94
C ARG A 499 3.65 -47.58 8.80
N ILE A 500 2.73 -47.51 7.84
CA ILE A 500 1.78 -46.40 7.75
C ILE A 500 0.81 -46.49 8.93
N VAL A 501 0.72 -45.42 9.71
CA VAL A 501 -0.13 -45.30 10.90
C VAL A 501 -1.50 -44.75 10.52
N VAL A 502 -1.52 -43.69 9.72
CA VAL A 502 -2.75 -43.07 9.20
C VAL A 502 -2.45 -42.32 7.92
N GLN A 503 -3.40 -42.31 7.00
CA GLN A 503 -3.36 -41.52 5.78
C GLN A 503 -4.76 -41.09 5.40
N GLY A 504 -4.88 -39.97 4.68
CA GLY A 504 -6.17 -39.49 4.22
C GLY A 504 -6.12 -38.08 3.67
N ASP A 505 -7.30 -37.55 3.36
CA ASP A 505 -7.44 -36.18 2.90
C ASP A 505 -7.40 -35.21 4.08
N ALA A 506 -6.79 -34.06 3.85
CA ALA A 506 -6.65 -32.94 4.78
C ALA A 506 -7.21 -31.67 4.14
N GLN A 507 -7.77 -30.81 4.98
CA GLN A 507 -8.30 -29.51 4.55
C GLN A 507 -7.22 -28.42 4.52
N ARG A 508 -6.16 -28.59 5.31
CA ARG A 508 -5.04 -27.64 5.44
C ARG A 508 -3.77 -28.35 5.91
N ARG A 509 -2.60 -27.76 5.64
CA ARG A 509 -1.31 -28.24 6.14
C ARG A 509 -1.19 -27.97 7.64
N VAL A 510 -0.57 -28.90 8.35
CA VAL A 510 -0.21 -28.74 9.75
C VAL A 510 1.20 -28.17 9.89
N PHE A 511 2.13 -28.59 9.02
CA PHE A 511 3.51 -28.11 9.02
C PHE A 511 3.71 -27.08 7.91
N MET A 512 3.79 -25.81 8.32
CA MET A 512 3.82 -24.65 7.41
C MET A 512 5.25 -24.22 7.03
N ASP A 513 6.28 -24.72 7.71
CA ASP A 513 7.67 -24.45 7.36
C ASP A 513 8.08 -25.43 6.24
N TRP A 514 8.27 -24.92 5.02
CA TRP A 514 8.39 -25.69 3.76
C TRP A 514 9.71 -26.45 3.58
N SER A 515 10.24 -27.00 4.67
CA SER A 515 11.44 -27.81 4.64
C SER A 515 11.45 -28.71 5.88
N MET A 516 10.67 -29.78 5.85
CA MET A 516 10.75 -30.95 6.76
C MET A 516 11.35 -30.65 8.14
N GLY A 517 10.49 -30.31 9.11
CA GLY A 517 10.93 -30.09 10.49
C GLY A 517 11.62 -31.34 11.04
N TYR A 518 12.72 -31.19 11.77
CA TYR A 518 13.39 -32.32 12.42
C TYR A 518 13.54 -32.07 13.91
N ARG A 519 13.33 -33.13 14.70
CA ARG A 519 13.67 -33.12 16.11
C ARG A 519 14.19 -34.48 16.56
N ASP A 520 15.38 -34.46 17.16
CA ASP A 520 15.91 -35.58 17.92
C ASP A 520 15.36 -35.49 19.35
N MET A 521 14.42 -36.36 19.67
CA MET A 521 13.81 -36.43 21.01
C MET A 521 14.74 -37.12 22.02
N SER A 522 15.83 -37.74 21.56
CA SER A 522 16.82 -38.39 22.43
C SER A 522 17.80 -37.39 23.06
N LYS A 523 17.78 -36.12 22.62
CA LYS A 523 18.73 -35.06 23.01
C LYS A 523 18.06 -33.84 23.67
N LEU A 524 16.94 -34.04 24.35
CA LEU A 524 16.27 -32.94 25.07
C LEU A 524 17.07 -32.58 26.34
N GLU A 525 18.01 -31.65 26.20
CA GLU A 525 18.98 -31.24 27.24
C GLU A 525 18.38 -30.47 28.43
N ALA A 526 17.04 -30.32 28.52
CA ALA A 526 16.39 -29.48 29.54
C ALA A 526 15.04 -30.01 30.05
N GLU A 527 14.83 -31.33 30.06
CA GLU A 527 13.61 -31.90 30.65
C GLU A 527 13.76 -32.15 32.16
N PRO A 528 12.68 -31.98 32.95
CA PRO A 528 12.63 -32.47 34.32
C PRO A 528 12.94 -33.98 34.37
N ASP A 529 13.61 -34.45 35.42
CA ASP A 529 13.80 -35.89 35.62
C ASP A 529 12.46 -36.55 35.93
N PHE A 530 11.96 -37.33 34.97
CA PHE A 530 10.72 -38.09 35.12
C PHE A 530 10.93 -39.47 35.73
N GLY A 531 12.13 -39.84 36.17
CA GLY A 531 12.49 -41.18 36.63
C GLY A 531 11.49 -41.82 37.61
N ASP A 532 11.13 -41.09 38.67
CA ASP A 532 10.20 -41.58 39.70
C ASP A 532 8.74 -41.74 39.21
N TRP A 533 8.37 -41.06 38.13
CA TRP A 533 7.03 -41.08 37.54
C TRP A 533 6.93 -41.90 36.25
N ARG A 534 8.07 -42.22 35.63
CA ARG A 534 8.16 -42.92 34.34
C ARG A 534 8.02 -44.42 34.55
N LYS A 535 6.76 -44.88 34.61
CA LYS A 535 6.44 -46.31 34.76
C LYS A 535 6.92 -47.19 33.59
N ARG A 536 7.01 -46.61 32.38
CA ARG A 536 7.53 -47.27 31.18
C ARG A 536 7.98 -46.23 30.15
N THR A 537 8.91 -46.61 29.28
CA THR A 537 9.25 -45.86 28.07
C THR A 537 8.34 -46.30 26.94
N ILE A 538 7.68 -45.34 26.27
CA ILE A 538 6.85 -45.61 25.11
C ILE A 538 7.65 -45.28 23.87
N SER A 539 7.83 -46.25 22.97
CA SER A 539 8.50 -46.04 21.68
C SER A 539 7.54 -45.45 20.65
N PHE A 540 8.05 -44.93 19.53
CA PHE A 540 7.19 -44.51 18.41
C PHE A 540 6.39 -45.66 17.81
N LEU A 541 6.91 -46.90 17.85
CA LEU A 541 6.18 -48.09 17.42
C LEU A 541 4.97 -48.35 18.32
N GLU A 542 5.13 -48.22 19.65
CA GLU A 542 4.02 -48.36 20.61
C GLU A 542 3.02 -47.21 20.52
N LEU A 543 3.48 -45.97 20.34
CA LEU A 543 2.61 -44.81 20.09
C LEU A 543 1.76 -44.98 18.83
N ALA A 544 2.31 -45.64 17.81
CA ALA A 544 1.64 -45.90 16.54
C ALA A 544 0.48 -46.92 16.64
N GLU A 545 0.29 -47.60 17.77
CA GLU A 545 -0.89 -48.43 18.01
C GLU A 545 -2.18 -47.59 18.14
N ASP A 546 -2.06 -46.30 18.48
CA ASP A 546 -3.18 -45.35 18.42
C ASP A 546 -2.85 -44.17 17.48
N ALA A 547 -3.47 -44.20 16.30
CA ALA A 547 -3.28 -43.18 15.28
C ALA A 547 -3.59 -41.76 15.78
N ARG A 548 -4.56 -41.59 16.69
CA ARG A 548 -4.94 -40.28 17.21
C ARG A 548 -3.88 -39.72 18.14
N THR A 549 -3.36 -40.54 19.06
CA THR A 549 -2.25 -40.15 19.95
C THR A 549 -0.99 -39.86 19.14
N CYS A 550 -0.67 -40.69 18.15
CA CYS A 550 0.47 -40.50 17.26
C CYS A 550 0.38 -39.16 16.48
N TYR A 551 -0.79 -38.87 15.91
CA TYR A 551 -1.06 -37.60 15.24
C TYR A 551 -0.97 -36.40 16.20
N ALA A 552 -1.56 -36.48 17.39
CA ALA A 552 -1.49 -35.41 18.39
C ALA A 552 -0.03 -35.15 18.83
N TYR A 553 0.75 -36.20 19.00
CA TYR A 553 2.16 -36.12 19.38
C TYR A 553 3.00 -35.39 18.34
N ILE A 554 2.96 -35.83 17.07
CA ILE A 554 3.78 -35.19 16.02
C ILE A 554 3.36 -33.75 15.75
N THR A 555 2.06 -33.47 15.80
CA THR A 555 1.52 -32.13 15.53
C THR A 555 1.75 -31.14 16.68
N ALA A 556 2.11 -31.60 17.89
CA ALA A 556 2.59 -30.74 18.97
C ALA A 556 3.87 -29.97 18.57
N PHE A 557 4.63 -30.50 17.60
CA PHE A 557 5.87 -29.90 17.10
C PHE A 557 5.68 -28.97 15.89
N LYS A 558 4.42 -28.63 15.53
CA LYS A 558 4.10 -27.75 14.39
C LYS A 558 4.70 -26.33 14.45
N HIS A 559 5.13 -25.89 15.63
CA HIS A 559 5.78 -24.60 15.87
C HIS A 559 7.21 -24.74 16.41
N ALA A 560 7.75 -25.96 16.44
CA ALA A 560 9.09 -26.20 16.94
C ALA A 560 10.12 -25.61 15.95
N VAL A 561 10.74 -24.52 16.39
CA VAL A 561 11.84 -23.79 15.77
C VAL A 561 12.90 -24.76 15.22
N SER A 562 13.36 -24.52 13.98
CA SER A 562 14.59 -25.08 13.43
C SER A 562 15.76 -24.74 14.36
N ILE A 563 16.07 -25.63 15.30
CA ILE A 563 17.35 -25.60 16.01
C ILE A 563 18.37 -26.18 15.02
N ASP A 564 18.89 -25.30 14.18
CA ASP A 564 20.20 -25.41 13.52
C ASP A 564 20.46 -24.09 12.79
N ARG A 565 20.83 -23.07 13.58
CA ARG A 565 21.68 -21.97 13.17
C ARG A 565 22.70 -21.75 14.29
N GLN A 566 23.66 -22.67 14.37
CA GLN A 566 25.03 -22.33 14.75
C GLN A 566 25.88 -22.38 13.49
#